data_AF-A0A1M7YPF7-F1
#
_entry.id   AF-A0A1M7YPF7-F1
#
_cell.length_a   1.000
_cell.length_b   1.000
_cell.length_c   1.000
_cell.angle_alpha   90.00
_cell.angle_beta   90.00
_cell.angle_gamma   90.00
#
_symmetry.space_group_name_H-M   'P 1'
#
loop_
_entity.id
_entity.type
_entity.pdbx_description
1 polymer ?
#
loop_
_entity_poly.entity_id
_entity_poly.type
_entity_poly.pdbx_seq_one_letter_code
_entity_poly.pdbx_strand_id
1 'polypeptide(L)'
;MKKLKQQIKLRDELHRCGVFNRQLTDILLYEFDSMEEAADYLGCSVSSLYRFKKTNHWPVAQARLLLIRHRGFLPTTSPWCGFKIKGENLITPSGREFSALELNIPKNTESNDSYALLMRSKKRFRR
;
A
#
# COMPACT_ATOMS: atom_id res chain seq x y z
N MET A 1 11.01 -17.60 -21.79
CA MET A 1 9.70 -16.90 -21.77
C MET A 1 9.61 -16.04 -20.50
N LYS A 2 9.71 -14.70 -20.61
CA LYS A 2 9.50 -13.80 -19.47
C LYS A 2 8.00 -13.75 -19.20
N LYS A 3 7.53 -14.33 -18.08
CA LYS A 3 6.20 -14.02 -17.55
C LYS A 3 6.19 -12.52 -17.24
N LEU A 4 5.63 -11.72 -18.13
CA LEU A 4 5.16 -10.38 -17.80
C LEU A 4 4.21 -10.55 -16.62
N LYS A 5 4.68 -10.28 -15.39
CA LYS A 5 3.78 -10.03 -14.26
C LYS A 5 2.87 -8.91 -14.75
N GLN A 6 1.65 -9.24 -15.18
CA GLN A 6 0.66 -8.24 -15.56
C GLN A 6 0.61 -7.25 -14.39
N GLN A 7 1.01 -6.00 -14.65
CA GLN A 7 0.78 -4.93 -13.69
C GLN A 7 -0.71 -4.89 -13.48
N ILE A 8 -1.16 -5.41 -12.34
CA ILE A 8 -2.55 -5.31 -11.94
C ILE A 8 -2.83 -3.81 -11.85
N LYS A 9 -3.76 -3.33 -12.67
CA LYS A 9 -4.12 -1.92 -12.67
C LYS A 9 -4.85 -1.64 -11.36
N LEU A 10 -4.56 -0.52 -10.71
CA LEU A 10 -5.22 -0.11 -9.45
C LEU A 10 -6.75 -0.25 -9.52
N ARG A 11 -7.35 0.12 -10.66
CA ARG A 11 -8.78 -0.04 -10.93
C ARG A 11 -9.29 -1.46 -10.67
N ASP A 12 -8.56 -2.47 -11.10
CA ASP A 12 -8.96 -3.88 -10.95
C ASP A 12 -8.86 -4.30 -9.47
N GLU A 13 -7.88 -3.78 -8.73
CA GLU A 13 -7.75 -4.02 -7.28
C GLU A 13 -8.89 -3.36 -6.50
N LEU A 14 -9.21 -2.11 -6.82
CA LEU A 14 -10.34 -1.40 -6.21
C LEU A 14 -11.64 -2.19 -6.44
N HIS A 15 -11.89 -2.62 -7.68
CA HIS A 15 -13.08 -3.39 -8.03
C HIS A 15 -13.18 -4.71 -7.25
N ARG A 16 -12.06 -5.45 -7.10
CA ARG A 16 -12.03 -6.67 -6.26
C ARG A 16 -12.27 -6.38 -4.78
N CYS A 17 -11.96 -5.16 -4.34
CA CYS A 17 -12.26 -4.70 -3.00
C CYS A 17 -13.70 -4.19 -2.84
N GLY A 18 -14.50 -4.16 -3.91
CA GLY A 18 -15.85 -3.58 -3.90
C GLY A 18 -15.85 -2.05 -3.82
N VAL A 19 -14.73 -1.41 -4.17
CA VAL A 19 -14.53 0.05 -4.08
C VAL A 19 -14.31 0.61 -5.48
N PHE A 20 -14.85 1.79 -5.76
CA PHE A 20 -14.56 2.57 -6.96
C PHE A 20 -13.57 3.69 -6.65
N ASN A 21 -12.81 4.14 -7.65
CA ASN A 21 -11.80 5.20 -7.47
C ASN A 21 -12.39 6.48 -6.83
N ARG A 22 -13.58 6.89 -7.26
CA ARG A 22 -14.31 8.02 -6.67
C ARG A 22 -14.62 7.90 -5.18
N GLN A 23 -14.72 6.67 -4.65
CA GLN A 23 -15.02 6.42 -3.25
C GLN A 23 -13.78 6.52 -2.36
N LEU A 24 -12.57 6.61 -2.92
CA LEU A 24 -11.36 6.82 -2.11
C LEU A 24 -11.41 8.16 -1.37
N THR A 25 -12.00 9.19 -1.97
CA THR A 25 -12.21 10.46 -1.26
C THR A 25 -13.20 10.31 -0.12
N ASP A 26 -14.27 9.54 -0.29
CA ASP A 26 -15.26 9.31 0.77
C ASP A 26 -14.63 8.53 1.93
N ILE A 27 -13.83 7.50 1.61
CA ILE A 27 -13.08 6.72 2.60
C ILE A 27 -12.09 7.60 3.36
N LEU A 28 -11.35 8.48 2.67
CA LEU A 28 -10.43 9.43 3.30
C LEU A 28 -11.16 10.28 4.35
N LEU A 29 -12.33 10.81 4.02
CA LEU A 29 -13.10 11.69 4.91
C LEU A 29 -13.80 10.92 6.04
N TYR A 30 -13.99 9.61 5.89
CA TYR A 30 -14.60 8.76 6.90
C TYR A 30 -13.58 8.24 7.93
N GLU A 31 -12.35 7.94 7.51
CA GLU A 31 -11.34 7.27 8.34
C GLU A 31 -10.44 8.19 9.16
N PHE A 32 -10.42 9.48 8.86
CA PHE A 32 -9.49 10.44 9.47
C PHE A 32 -10.22 11.71 9.91
N ASP A 33 -9.84 12.22 11.08
CA ASP A 33 -10.43 13.43 11.65
C ASP A 33 -9.80 14.71 11.06
N SER A 34 -8.60 14.58 10.46
CA SER A 34 -7.88 15.70 9.83
C SER A 34 -7.05 15.28 8.62
N MET A 35 -6.73 16.25 7.75
CA MET A 35 -5.86 16.00 6.60
C MET A 35 -4.40 15.80 7.02
N GLU A 36 -4.00 16.37 8.15
CA GLU A 36 -2.69 16.23 8.77
C GLU A 36 -2.48 14.78 9.23
N GLU A 37 -3.45 14.21 9.95
CA GLU A 37 -3.43 12.80 10.36
C GLU A 37 -3.39 11.86 9.15
N ALA A 38 -4.24 12.12 8.15
CA ALA A 38 -4.25 11.32 6.93
C ALA A 38 -2.93 11.43 6.15
N ALA A 39 -2.31 12.61 6.12
CA ALA A 39 -1.03 12.85 5.43
C ALA A 39 0.10 12.04 6.08
N ASP A 40 0.14 12.04 7.42
CA ASP A 40 1.11 11.29 8.20
C ASP A 40 0.94 9.78 7.97
N TYR A 41 -0.29 9.27 8.10
CA TYR A 41 -0.59 7.85 7.85
C TYR A 41 -0.25 7.41 6.41
N LEU A 42 -0.58 8.24 5.42
CA LEU A 42 -0.36 7.92 4.00
C LEU A 42 1.05 8.24 3.51
N GLY A 43 1.92 8.78 4.37
CA GLY A 43 3.32 9.09 4.07
C GLY A 43 3.47 10.11 2.94
N CYS A 44 2.67 11.18 2.94
CA CYS A 44 2.73 12.24 1.93
C CYS A 44 2.44 13.62 2.52
N SER A 45 2.57 14.69 1.73
CA SER A 45 2.23 16.03 2.21
C SER A 45 0.72 16.27 2.20
N VAL A 46 0.23 17.11 3.11
CA VAL A 46 -1.17 17.59 3.13
C VAL A 46 -1.57 18.18 1.77
N SER A 47 -0.69 18.95 1.14
CA SER A 47 -0.90 19.50 -0.21
C SER A 47 -1.08 18.43 -1.30
N SER A 48 -0.39 17.30 -1.17
CA SER A 48 -0.55 16.16 -2.09
C SER A 48 -1.90 15.50 -1.89
N LEU A 49 -2.37 15.32 -0.65
CA LEU A 49 -3.70 14.79 -0.39
C LEU A 49 -4.81 15.65 -0.96
N TYR A 50 -4.73 16.98 -0.76
CA TYR A 50 -5.67 17.91 -1.40
C TYR A 50 -5.65 17.78 -2.93
N ARG A 51 -4.48 17.58 -3.54
CA ARG A 51 -4.37 17.32 -4.98
C ARG A 51 -5.06 16.01 -5.36
N PHE A 52 -4.80 14.90 -4.65
CA PHE A 52 -5.42 13.60 -4.94
C PHE A 52 -6.95 13.66 -4.84
N LYS A 53 -7.45 14.29 -3.77
CA LYS A 53 -8.88 14.56 -3.58
C LYS A 53 -9.47 15.38 -4.71
N LYS A 54 -8.80 16.46 -5.13
CA LYS A 54 -9.28 17.35 -6.19
C LYS A 54 -9.30 16.69 -7.57
N THR A 55 -8.27 15.91 -7.89
CA THR A 55 -8.14 15.28 -9.23
C THR A 55 -8.80 13.91 -9.30
N ASN A 56 -9.20 13.35 -8.16
CA ASN A 56 -9.60 11.96 -8.01
C ASN A 56 -8.56 10.98 -8.59
N HIS A 57 -7.28 11.36 -8.50
CA HIS A 57 -6.16 10.59 -9.00
C HIS A 57 -5.23 10.24 -7.84
N TRP A 58 -5.33 8.98 -7.40
CA TRP A 58 -4.58 8.45 -6.28
C TRP A 58 -3.39 7.63 -6.75
N PRO A 59 -2.17 7.89 -6.22
CA PRO A 59 -1.09 6.96 -6.43
C PRO A 59 -1.38 5.62 -5.74
N VAL A 60 -0.87 4.54 -6.34
CA VAL A 60 -1.24 3.15 -5.98
C VAL A 60 -0.92 2.85 -4.52
N ALA A 61 0.23 3.30 -4.01
CA ALA A 61 0.64 3.03 -2.63
C ALA A 61 -0.35 3.64 -1.63
N GLN A 62 -0.71 4.91 -1.82
CA GLN A 62 -1.64 5.64 -0.97
C GLN A 62 -3.05 5.05 -1.03
N ALA A 63 -3.55 4.72 -2.23
CA ALA A 63 -4.85 4.06 -2.36
C ALA A 63 -4.91 2.72 -1.61
N ARG A 64 -3.83 1.93 -1.64
CA ARG A 64 -3.76 0.66 -0.92
C ARG A 64 -3.70 0.85 0.60
N LEU A 65 -2.88 1.79 1.08
CA LEU A 65 -2.84 2.13 2.51
C LEU A 65 -4.21 2.60 3.01
N LEU A 66 -4.90 3.42 2.22
CA LEU A 66 -6.24 3.87 2.55
C LEU A 66 -7.25 2.71 2.63
N LEU A 67 -7.18 1.76 1.69
CA LEU A 67 -8.00 0.54 1.75
C LEU A 67 -7.67 -0.34 2.98
N ILE A 68 -6.39 -0.44 3.34
CA ILE A 68 -5.95 -1.18 4.54
C ILE A 68 -6.53 -0.54 5.79
N ARG A 69 -6.46 0.79 5.92
CA ARG A 69 -7.04 1.54 7.03
C ARG A 69 -8.53 1.24 7.17
N HIS A 70 -9.26 1.37 6.06
CA HIS A 70 -10.72 1.24 6.03
C HIS A 70 -11.23 -0.18 6.28
N ARG A 71 -10.54 -1.19 5.73
CA ARG A 71 -11.02 -2.58 5.75
C ARG A 71 -10.33 -3.44 6.80
N GLY A 72 -9.17 -3.00 7.29
CA GLY A 72 -8.31 -3.77 8.17
C GLY A 72 -7.59 -4.95 7.49
N PHE A 73 -7.58 -5.03 6.15
CA PHE A 73 -6.89 -6.10 5.42
C PHE A 73 -6.26 -5.66 4.11
N LEU A 74 -5.26 -6.43 3.68
CA LEU A 74 -4.48 -6.12 2.49
C LEU A 74 -5.33 -6.25 1.21
N PRO A 75 -5.08 -5.40 0.19
CA PRO A 75 -5.72 -5.53 -1.12
C PRO A 75 -5.52 -6.93 -1.67
N THR A 76 -6.60 -7.53 -2.20
CA THR A 76 -6.80 -8.96 -2.50
C THR A 76 -5.96 -9.53 -3.64
N THR A 77 -4.79 -8.96 -3.94
CA THR A 77 -3.82 -9.65 -4.80
C THR A 77 -3.46 -11.01 -4.19
N SER A 78 -3.26 -12.03 -5.05
CA SER A 78 -3.16 -13.44 -4.67
C SER A 78 -2.31 -13.77 -3.44
N PRO A 79 -1.14 -13.14 -3.17
CA PRO A 79 -0.34 -13.51 -1.99
C PRO A 79 -0.86 -12.93 -0.67
N TRP A 80 -1.77 -11.96 -0.67
CA TRP A 80 -2.19 -11.23 0.54
C TRP A 80 -3.70 -11.34 0.84
N CYS A 81 -4.44 -12.11 0.03
CA CYS A 81 -5.87 -12.27 0.23
C CYS A 81 -6.17 -12.91 1.60
N GLY A 82 -7.09 -12.30 2.35
CA GLY A 82 -7.52 -12.76 3.67
C GLY A 82 -6.59 -12.42 4.83
N PHE A 83 -5.43 -11.79 4.57
CA PHE A 83 -4.54 -11.29 5.61
C PHE A 83 -5.04 -9.96 6.17
N LYS A 84 -5.18 -9.86 7.50
CA LYS A 84 -5.63 -8.65 8.23
C LYS A 84 -4.48 -7.98 8.97
N ILE A 85 -4.58 -6.67 9.24
CA ILE A 85 -3.63 -5.91 10.04
C ILE A 85 -4.36 -5.34 11.26
N LYS A 86 -3.78 -5.54 12.45
CA LYS A 86 -4.28 -4.99 13.72
C LYS A 86 -3.11 -4.43 14.53
N GLY A 87 -2.98 -3.10 14.55
CA GLY A 87 -1.80 -2.46 15.14
C GLY A 87 -0.53 -2.90 14.40
N GLU A 88 0.43 -3.47 15.14
CA GLU A 88 1.68 -4.01 14.61
C GLU A 88 1.62 -5.48 14.15
N ASN A 89 0.46 -6.13 14.29
CA ASN A 89 0.28 -7.55 14.01
C ASN A 89 -0.31 -7.80 12.61
N LEU A 90 0.25 -8.78 11.90
CA LEU A 90 -0.28 -9.36 10.68
C LEU A 90 -1.02 -10.66 11.02
N ILE A 91 -2.30 -10.74 10.68
CA ILE A 91 -3.16 -11.90 10.93
C ILE A 91 -3.39 -12.63 9.61
N THR A 92 -3.06 -13.90 9.55
CA THR A 92 -3.29 -14.77 8.38
C THR A 92 -4.78 -15.08 8.17
N PRO A 93 -5.17 -15.57 6.97
CA PRO A 93 -6.52 -16.06 6.73
C PRO A 93 -6.94 -17.19 7.68
N SER A 94 -5.98 -17.98 8.16
CA SER A 94 -6.22 -19.07 9.13
C SER A 94 -6.28 -18.59 10.59
N GLY A 95 -6.15 -17.27 10.85
CA GLY A 95 -6.24 -16.69 12.19
C GLY A 95 -4.95 -16.68 13.00
N ARG A 96 -3.82 -17.15 12.43
CA ARG A 96 -2.50 -17.02 13.06
C ARG A 96 -2.04 -15.57 13.02
N GLU A 97 -1.65 -15.03 14.16
CA GLU A 97 -1.08 -13.69 14.29
C GLU A 97 0.45 -13.75 14.25
N PHE A 98 1.06 -12.74 13.64
CA PHE A 98 2.50 -12.52 13.64
C PHE A 98 2.75 -11.06 14.00
N SER A 99 3.62 -10.81 14.98
CA SER A 99 4.11 -9.45 15.17
C SER A 99 5.11 -9.08 14.07
N ALA A 100 5.28 -7.78 13.78
CA ALA A 100 6.31 -7.32 12.85
C ALA A 100 7.73 -7.78 13.25
N LEU A 101 7.97 -8.10 14.52
CA LEU A 101 9.23 -8.66 15.04
C LEU A 101 9.38 -10.16 14.71
N GLU A 102 8.30 -10.92 14.71
CA GLU A 102 8.28 -12.34 14.34
C GLU A 102 8.37 -12.55 12.83
N LEU A 103 7.90 -11.58 12.05
CA LEU A 103 8.31 -11.38 10.67
C LEU A 103 9.78 -10.96 10.69
N ASN A 104 10.67 -11.92 10.92
CA ASN A 104 12.10 -11.80 10.67
C ASN A 104 12.29 -11.62 9.15
N ILE A 105 11.89 -10.47 8.62
CA ILE A 105 12.45 -9.95 7.38
C ILE A 105 13.90 -9.74 7.78
N PRO A 106 14.84 -10.55 7.31
CA PRO A 106 16.23 -10.37 7.67
C PRO A 106 16.53 -8.90 7.40
N LYS A 107 16.87 -8.16 8.46
CA LYS A 107 17.42 -6.83 8.35
C LYS A 107 18.62 -7.02 7.44
N ASN A 108 18.46 -6.70 6.15
CA ASN A 108 19.56 -6.70 5.21
C ASN A 108 20.36 -5.41 5.47
N THR A 109 20.80 -5.24 6.72
CA THR A 109 21.54 -4.09 7.23
C THR A 109 23.03 -4.37 7.28
N GLU A 110 23.52 -5.38 6.55
CA GLU A 110 24.95 -5.69 6.50
C GLU A 110 25.60 -5.51 5.13
N SER A 111 24.90 -5.00 4.12
CA SER A 111 25.63 -4.57 2.93
C SER A 111 25.01 -3.38 2.21
N ASN A 112 25.86 -2.39 1.96
CA ASN A 112 25.69 -1.35 0.96
C ASN A 112 25.33 -1.93 -0.42
N ASP A 113 25.56 -3.23 -0.64
CA ASP A 113 25.25 -3.95 -1.88
C ASP A 113 23.75 -4.04 -2.16
N SER A 114 22.91 -4.22 -1.13
CA SER A 114 21.45 -4.26 -1.33
C SER A 114 20.89 -2.89 -1.78
N TYR A 115 21.38 -1.79 -1.19
CA TYR A 115 21.11 -0.42 -1.64
C TYR A 115 21.70 -0.15 -3.03
N ALA A 116 22.91 -0.61 -3.31
CA ALA A 116 23.57 -0.47 -4.62
C ALA A 116 22.88 -1.28 -5.72
N LEU A 117 22.30 -2.44 -5.42
CA LEU A 117 21.49 -3.25 -6.34
C LEU A 117 20.16 -2.57 -6.66
N LEU A 118 19.51 -1.96 -5.66
CA LEU A 118 18.31 -1.12 -5.85
C LEU A 118 18.62 0.10 -6.73
N MET A 119 19.77 0.77 -6.51
CA MET A 119 20.20 1.92 -7.31
C MET A 119 20.70 1.55 -8.71
N ARG A 120 21.29 0.36 -8.91
CA ARG A 120 21.64 -0.17 -10.24
C ARG A 120 20.40 -0.33 -11.13
N SER A 121 19.25 -0.65 -10.55
CA SER A 121 17.99 -0.76 -11.30
C SER A 121 17.48 0.59 -11.84
N LYS A 122 17.80 1.72 -11.19
CA LYS A 122 17.41 3.06 -11.64
C LYS A 122 18.12 3.51 -12.93
N LYS A 123 19.32 2.98 -13.23
CA LYS A 123 20.05 3.29 -14.47
C LYS A 123 19.30 2.85 -15.73
N ARG A 124 18.37 1.90 -15.62
CA ARG A 124 17.56 1.39 -16.74
C ARG A 124 16.37 2.28 -17.14
N PHE A 125 16.01 3.26 -16.32
CA PHE A 125 14.88 4.18 -16.58
C PHE A 125 15.30 5.54 -17.17
N ARG A 126 16.59 5.74 -17.47
CA ARG A 126 17.03 6.84 -18.34
C ARG A 126 16.95 6.39 -19.80
N ARG A 127 15.79 6.61 -20.42
CA ARG A 127 15.64 6.81 -21.85
C ARG A 127 14.67 7.94 -22.06
#